data_AF-D9CI52-F1
#
_entry.id   AF-D9CI52-F1
#
_cell.length_a   1.000
_cell.length_b   1.000
_cell.length_c   1.000
_cell.angle_alpha   90.00
_cell.angle_beta   90.00
_cell.angle_gamma   90.00
#
_symmetry.space_group_name_H-M   'P 1'
#
loop_
_entity.id
_entity.type
_entity.pdbx_description
1 polymer ?
#
loop_
_entity_poly.entity_id
_entity_poly.type
_entity_poly.pdbx_seq_one_letter_code
_entity_poly.pdbx_strand_id
1 'polypeptide(L)'
;PGWMKLNGVQDGTTVNNNLNTAYASSFAQYFVKYIQAFSKGGVTVDAITIQNEPLNSQSGYPTMYISAVQSTSLIQNNVGPALKATGLSTQIWAYDHNTDVPSYPQTVLNGAGAYVNTVAWHCYASSLDWTVLTQFHQTNPSVTQYMTECW
;
A
#
# COMPACT_ATOMS: atom_id res chain seq x y z
N PRO A 1 -7.46 -7.94 -8.58
CA PRO A 1 -8.36 -8.88 -9.31
C PRO A 1 -8.60 -10.14 -8.48
N GLY A 2 -9.83 -10.69 -8.45
CA GLY A 2 -10.15 -11.84 -7.58
C GLY A 2 -9.28 -13.07 -7.84
N TRP A 3 -9.03 -13.39 -9.11
CA TRP A 3 -8.17 -14.51 -9.52
C TRP A 3 -6.70 -14.41 -9.08
N MET A 4 -6.23 -13.22 -8.66
CA MET A 4 -4.88 -13.05 -8.11
C MET A 4 -4.80 -13.40 -6.61
N LYS A 5 -5.93 -13.60 -5.93
CA LYS A 5 -5.98 -13.88 -4.50
C LYS A 5 -6.04 -15.37 -4.21
N LEU A 6 -5.66 -15.78 -3.00
CA LEU A 6 -5.73 -17.18 -2.58
C LEU A 6 -7.16 -17.76 -2.63
N ASN A 7 -8.18 -16.93 -2.39
CA ASN A 7 -9.59 -17.33 -2.44
C ASN A 7 -10.24 -17.18 -3.83
N GLY A 8 -9.56 -16.61 -4.83
CA GLY A 8 -10.07 -16.45 -6.19
C GLY A 8 -11.20 -15.41 -6.37
N VAL A 9 -11.56 -14.64 -5.33
CA VAL A 9 -12.69 -13.69 -5.35
C VAL A 9 -12.30 -12.28 -4.90
N GLN A 10 -13.20 -11.30 -5.04
CA GLN A 10 -12.88 -9.87 -4.85
C GLN A 10 -12.92 -9.40 -3.39
N ASP A 11 -13.57 -10.14 -2.51
CA ASP A 11 -13.68 -9.86 -1.07
C ASP A 11 -13.27 -11.09 -0.26
N GLY A 12 -13.30 -10.98 1.07
CA GLY A 12 -13.04 -12.11 1.96
C GLY A 12 -12.50 -11.69 3.31
N THR A 13 -12.09 -12.69 4.09
CA THR A 13 -11.51 -12.48 5.43
C THR A 13 -9.98 -12.62 5.39
N THR A 14 -9.30 -12.25 6.48
CA THR A 14 -7.82 -12.41 6.62
C THR A 14 -7.30 -13.85 6.50
N VAL A 15 -8.18 -14.87 6.40
CA VAL A 15 -7.79 -16.29 6.32
C VAL A 15 -7.19 -16.65 4.95
N ASN A 16 -7.82 -16.20 3.86
CA ASN A 16 -7.40 -16.55 2.49
C ASN A 16 -7.65 -15.43 1.47
N ASN A 17 -7.80 -14.19 1.93
CA ASN A 17 -8.00 -13.01 1.07
C ASN A 17 -6.68 -12.28 0.77
N ASN A 18 -5.53 -12.98 0.81
CA ASN A 18 -4.23 -12.39 0.51
C ASN A 18 -3.91 -12.53 -0.99
N LEU A 19 -3.01 -11.68 -1.47
CA LEU A 19 -2.39 -11.89 -2.78
C LEU A 19 -1.68 -13.25 -2.81
N ASN A 20 -1.99 -14.07 -3.82
CA ASN A 20 -1.21 -15.26 -4.11
C ASN A 20 0.12 -14.81 -4.76
N THR A 21 1.23 -15.15 -4.13
CA THR A 21 2.58 -14.69 -4.53
C THR A 21 2.98 -15.18 -5.92
N ALA A 22 2.35 -16.23 -6.46
CA ALA A 22 2.51 -16.64 -7.85
C ALA A 22 2.16 -15.52 -8.85
N TYR A 23 1.31 -14.57 -8.44
CA TYR A 23 0.90 -13.42 -9.24
C TYR A 23 1.62 -12.11 -8.88
N ALA A 24 2.67 -12.12 -8.05
CA ALA A 24 3.36 -10.89 -7.63
C ALA A 24 3.88 -10.05 -8.81
N SER A 25 4.41 -10.70 -9.85
CA SER A 25 4.83 -10.02 -11.08
C SER A 25 3.64 -9.42 -11.85
N SER A 26 2.56 -10.19 -12.01
CA SER A 26 1.33 -9.71 -12.66
C SER A 26 0.68 -8.56 -11.90
N PHE A 27 0.73 -8.59 -10.57
CA PHE A 27 0.26 -7.53 -9.68
C PHE A 27 1.06 -6.23 -9.87
N ALA A 28 2.39 -6.29 -9.95
CA ALA A 28 3.21 -5.11 -10.27
C ALA A 28 2.91 -4.55 -11.67
N GLN A 29 2.77 -5.42 -12.67
CA GLN A 29 2.42 -5.00 -14.04
C GLN A 29 1.01 -4.40 -14.14
N TYR A 30 0.10 -4.77 -13.24
CA TYR A 30 -1.21 -4.15 -13.16
C TYR A 30 -1.09 -2.66 -12.81
N PHE A 31 -0.29 -2.30 -11.79
CA PHE A 31 -0.04 -0.90 -11.44
C PHE A 31 0.65 -0.12 -12.58
N VAL A 32 1.66 -0.72 -13.21
CA VAL A 32 2.33 -0.10 -14.38
C VAL A 32 1.31 0.23 -15.47
N LYS A 33 0.45 -0.72 -15.84
CA LYS A 33 -0.57 -0.51 -16.88
C LYS A 33 -1.61 0.53 -16.46
N TYR A 34 -2.03 0.52 -15.20
CA TYR A 34 -2.95 1.51 -14.65
C TYR A 34 -2.39 2.93 -14.81
N ILE A 35 -1.16 3.16 -14.34
CA ILE A 35 -0.54 4.49 -14.38
C ILE A 35 -0.27 4.93 -15.83
N GLN A 36 0.21 4.03 -16.69
CA GLN A 36 0.41 4.33 -18.11
C GLN A 36 -0.89 4.67 -18.83
N ALA A 37 -2.01 4.03 -18.47
CA ALA A 37 -3.31 4.33 -19.05
C ALA A 37 -3.78 5.75 -18.69
N PHE A 38 -3.63 6.16 -17.41
CA PHE A 38 -3.92 7.52 -16.97
C PHE A 38 -3.02 8.55 -17.68
N SER A 39 -1.72 8.27 -17.76
CA SER A 39 -0.76 9.14 -18.44
C SER A 39 -1.10 9.33 -19.93
N LYS A 40 -1.51 8.27 -20.64
CA LYS A 40 -2.00 8.36 -22.02
C LYS A 40 -3.26 9.21 -22.16
N GLY A 41 -4.08 9.25 -21.13
CA GLY A 41 -5.26 10.12 -21.04
C GLY A 41 -4.95 11.57 -20.64
N GLY A 42 -3.67 11.92 -20.44
CA GLY A 42 -3.25 13.26 -20.01
C GLY A 42 -3.37 13.50 -18.51
N VAL A 43 -3.53 12.44 -17.69
CA VAL A 43 -3.61 12.53 -16.23
C VAL A 43 -2.36 11.93 -15.61
N THR A 44 -1.64 12.73 -14.82
CA THR A 44 -0.50 12.26 -14.03
C THR A 44 -1.03 11.62 -12.73
N VAL A 45 -0.51 10.43 -12.40
CA VAL A 45 -0.73 9.81 -11.09
C VAL A 45 0.50 10.11 -10.23
N ASP A 46 0.34 10.97 -9.23
CA ASP A 46 1.46 11.42 -8.38
C ASP A 46 1.95 10.31 -7.44
N ALA A 47 1.02 9.51 -6.91
CA ALA A 47 1.33 8.44 -5.97
C ALA A 47 0.32 7.30 -6.02
N ILE A 48 0.76 6.13 -5.54
CA ILE A 48 -0.09 4.99 -5.24
C ILE A 48 0.24 4.42 -3.86
N THR A 49 -0.74 3.80 -3.24
CA THR A 49 -0.56 2.78 -2.20
C THR A 49 -0.83 1.42 -2.86
N ILE A 50 -0.18 0.34 -2.41
CA ILE A 50 -0.36 -0.97 -3.08
C ILE A 50 -1.69 -1.64 -2.70
N GLN A 51 -2.34 -1.17 -1.64
CA GLN A 51 -3.59 -1.70 -1.12
C GLN A 51 -4.19 -0.67 -0.15
N ASN A 52 -5.46 -0.32 -0.35
CA ASN A 52 -6.28 0.39 0.62
C ASN A 52 -6.51 -0.49 1.85
N GLU A 53 -6.26 0.04 3.05
CA GLU A 53 -6.52 -0.62 4.33
C GLU A 53 -6.08 -2.11 4.36
N PRO A 54 -4.78 -2.41 4.21
CA PRO A 54 -4.29 -3.77 4.02
C PRO A 54 -4.54 -4.72 5.20
N LEU A 55 -4.96 -4.19 6.36
CA LEU A 55 -5.34 -4.98 7.53
C LEU A 55 -6.86 -5.08 7.72
N ASN A 56 -7.66 -4.40 6.90
CA ASN A 56 -9.11 -4.48 6.94
C ASN A 56 -9.59 -5.80 6.32
N SER A 57 -10.64 -6.36 6.92
CA SER A 57 -11.22 -7.66 6.60
C SER A 57 -12.72 -7.62 6.80
N GLN A 58 -13.39 -6.81 5.99
CA GLN A 58 -14.84 -6.71 5.97
C GLN A 58 -15.40 -7.48 4.76
N SER A 59 -16.17 -8.54 5.02
CA SER A 59 -16.90 -9.27 3.99
C SER A 59 -17.93 -8.37 3.32
N GLY A 60 -18.14 -8.51 2.01
CA GLY A 60 -19.08 -7.68 1.24
C GLY A 60 -18.47 -6.39 0.66
N TYR A 61 -17.19 -6.11 0.93
CA TYR A 61 -16.44 -5.01 0.33
C TYR A 61 -15.17 -5.51 -0.37
N PRO A 62 -14.74 -4.89 -1.49
CA PRO A 62 -13.46 -5.21 -2.10
C PRO A 62 -12.29 -4.91 -1.15
N THR A 63 -11.75 -5.95 -0.52
CA THR A 63 -10.63 -5.87 0.43
C THR A 63 -9.58 -6.90 0.06
N MET A 64 -8.32 -6.69 0.41
CA MET A 64 -7.28 -7.73 0.28
C MET A 64 -6.31 -7.58 1.44
N TYR A 65 -6.11 -8.67 2.19
CA TYR A 65 -5.17 -8.64 3.29
C TYR A 65 -3.74 -8.70 2.74
N ILE A 66 -2.92 -7.73 3.16
CA ILE A 66 -1.48 -7.74 2.90
C ILE A 66 -0.79 -7.48 4.24
N SER A 67 0.03 -8.42 4.70
CA SER A 67 0.83 -8.18 5.90
C SER A 67 1.95 -7.18 5.62
N ALA A 68 2.49 -6.53 6.65
CA ALA A 68 3.59 -5.58 6.49
C ALA A 68 4.79 -6.22 5.76
N VAL A 69 5.16 -7.45 6.11
CA VAL A 69 6.24 -8.22 5.47
C VAL A 69 5.94 -8.53 4.00
N GLN A 70 4.69 -8.90 3.69
CA GLN A 70 4.28 -9.15 2.31
C GLN A 70 4.31 -7.85 1.50
N SER A 71 3.84 -6.74 2.06
CA SER A 71 3.90 -5.40 1.44
C SER A 71 5.34 -5.00 1.15
N THR A 72 6.24 -5.10 2.13
CA THR A 72 7.67 -4.86 1.97
C THR A 72 8.25 -5.67 0.81
N SER A 73 7.96 -6.98 0.78
CA SER A 73 8.47 -7.88 -0.26
C SER A 73 7.93 -7.54 -1.64
N LEU A 74 6.63 -7.22 -1.76
CA LEU A 74 6.00 -6.84 -3.02
C LEU A 74 6.55 -5.51 -3.55
N ILE A 75 6.74 -4.51 -2.68
CA ILE A 75 7.29 -3.23 -3.09
C ILE A 75 8.75 -3.38 -3.51
N GLN A 76 9.57 -4.00 -2.65
CA GLN A 76 11.01 -4.11 -2.88
C GLN A 76 11.36 -4.95 -4.12
N ASN A 77 10.65 -6.07 -4.33
CA ASN A 77 11.02 -7.06 -5.35
C ASN A 77 10.15 -7.00 -6.61
N ASN A 78 8.99 -6.35 -6.59
CA ASN A 78 8.06 -6.36 -7.73
C ASN A 78 7.62 -4.95 -8.14
N VAL A 79 6.82 -4.25 -7.32
CA VAL A 79 6.18 -2.98 -7.69
C VAL A 79 7.20 -1.86 -7.90
N GLY A 80 8.16 -1.70 -6.98
CA GLY A 80 9.23 -0.70 -7.06
C GLY A 80 10.08 -0.82 -8.33
N PRO A 81 10.71 -1.98 -8.60
CA PRO A 81 11.47 -2.21 -9.82
C PRO A 81 10.63 -2.03 -11.09
N ALA A 82 9.38 -2.52 -11.10
CA ALA A 82 8.51 -2.41 -12.26
C ALA A 82 8.16 -0.96 -12.60
N LEU A 83 7.83 -0.14 -11.60
CA LEU A 83 7.56 1.29 -11.81
C LEU A 83 8.82 2.05 -12.21
N LYS A 84 9.96 1.80 -11.55
CA LYS A 84 11.23 2.45 -11.90
C LYS A 84 11.63 2.20 -13.36
N ALA A 85 11.39 1.00 -13.88
CA ALA A 85 11.69 0.64 -15.28
C ALA A 85 10.86 1.43 -16.31
N THR A 86 9.75 2.04 -15.92
CA THR A 86 8.91 2.85 -16.82
C THR A 86 9.42 4.28 -17.01
N GLY A 87 10.29 4.78 -16.11
CA GLY A 87 10.68 6.19 -16.05
C GLY A 87 9.57 7.14 -15.54
N LEU A 88 8.43 6.61 -15.08
CA LEU A 88 7.37 7.41 -14.46
C LEU A 88 7.80 7.91 -13.07
N SER A 89 7.32 9.08 -12.68
CA SER A 89 7.61 9.73 -11.40
C SER A 89 6.65 9.36 -10.27
N THR A 90 5.72 8.42 -10.50
CA THR A 90 4.72 8.02 -9.52
C THR A 90 5.38 7.41 -8.29
N GLN A 91 5.05 7.96 -7.12
CA GLN A 91 5.56 7.53 -5.84
C GLN A 91 4.82 6.29 -5.33
N ILE A 92 5.48 5.51 -4.47
CA ILE A 92 4.84 4.43 -3.70
C ILE A 92 4.79 4.87 -2.25
N TRP A 93 3.59 4.94 -1.69
CA TRP A 93 3.36 5.27 -0.29
C TRP A 93 3.07 4.01 0.51
N ALA A 94 3.58 3.96 1.74
CA ALA A 94 3.32 2.86 2.65
C ALA A 94 1.97 3.01 3.36
N TYR A 95 1.44 1.85 3.73
CA TYR A 95 0.35 1.64 4.70
C TYR A 95 -1.07 1.92 4.23
N ASP A 96 -1.52 3.17 4.21
CA ASP A 96 -2.90 3.54 3.81
C ASP A 96 -3.98 2.96 4.74
N HIS A 97 -3.76 3.15 6.05
CA HIS A 97 -4.69 2.67 7.08
C HIS A 97 -4.51 3.43 8.41
N ASN A 98 -5.24 3.01 9.45
CA ASN A 98 -5.41 3.77 10.68
C ASN A 98 -4.14 3.91 11.53
N THR A 99 -4.06 4.97 12.35
CA THR A 99 -2.89 5.26 13.20
C THR A 99 -2.65 4.25 14.33
N ASP A 100 -3.48 3.22 14.48
CA ASP A 100 -3.41 2.20 15.53
C ASP A 100 -2.34 1.11 15.31
N VAL A 101 -1.79 0.99 14.09
CA VAL A 101 -0.71 0.02 13.79
C VAL A 101 0.51 0.71 13.14
N PRO A 102 1.22 1.62 13.84
CA PRO A 102 2.37 2.35 13.27
C PRO A 102 3.57 1.44 12.95
N SER A 103 3.62 0.23 13.51
CA SER A 103 4.64 -0.77 13.18
C SER A 103 4.55 -1.26 11.73
N TYR A 104 3.39 -1.18 11.08
CA TYR A 104 3.22 -1.59 9.69
C TYR A 104 4.02 -0.69 8.73
N PRO A 105 3.79 0.64 8.65
CA PRO A 105 4.58 1.50 7.78
C PRO A 105 6.06 1.48 8.14
N GLN A 106 6.42 1.38 9.43
CA GLN A 106 7.83 1.24 9.83
C GLN A 106 8.49 0.01 9.23
N THR A 107 7.80 -1.14 9.22
CA THR A 107 8.30 -2.38 8.61
C THR A 107 8.52 -2.22 7.10
N VAL A 108 7.63 -1.48 6.42
CA VAL A 108 7.76 -1.20 4.98
C VAL A 108 8.94 -0.28 4.72
N LEU A 109 9.08 0.81 5.47
CA LEU A 109 10.21 1.75 5.34
C LEU A 109 11.56 1.04 5.53
N ASN A 110 11.66 0.17 6.55
CA ASN A 110 12.90 -0.54 6.87
C ASN A 110 13.36 -1.50 5.76
N GLY A 111 12.43 -2.16 5.05
CA GLY A 111 12.78 -3.16 4.05
C GLY A 111 12.62 -2.72 2.59
N ALA A 112 11.88 -1.64 2.33
CA ALA A 112 11.58 -1.13 0.99
C ALA A 112 11.88 0.38 0.84
N GLY A 113 12.69 0.95 1.74
CA GLY A 113 13.04 2.38 1.75
C GLY A 113 13.73 2.90 0.48
N ALA A 114 14.22 2.01 -0.38
CA ALA A 114 14.72 2.38 -1.71
C ALA A 114 13.62 2.89 -2.66
N TYR A 115 12.35 2.56 -2.38
CA TYR A 115 11.19 2.94 -3.17
C TYR A 115 10.13 3.71 -2.39
N VAL A 116 10.25 3.79 -1.06
CA VAL A 116 9.25 4.37 -0.17
C VAL A 116 9.91 5.33 0.80
N ASN A 117 9.43 6.57 0.81
CA ASN A 117 9.80 7.62 1.76
C ASN A 117 8.58 8.39 2.27
N THR A 118 7.38 7.83 2.08
CA THR A 118 6.10 8.45 2.42
C THR A 118 5.14 7.43 3.02
N VAL A 119 4.37 7.84 4.03
CA VAL A 119 3.35 7.03 4.70
C VAL A 119 1.98 7.69 4.57
N ALA A 120 0.98 6.89 4.22
CA ALA A 120 -0.43 7.26 4.21
C ALA A 120 -1.14 6.72 5.46
N TRP A 121 -1.98 7.56 6.07
CA TRP A 121 -2.73 7.29 7.28
C TRP A 121 -4.22 7.54 7.09
N HIS A 122 -5.05 6.79 7.80
CA HIS A 122 -6.48 7.03 7.95
C HIS A 122 -6.84 7.41 9.40
N CYS A 123 -8.04 7.97 9.62
CA CYS A 123 -8.56 8.27 10.96
C CYS A 123 -9.93 7.64 11.29
N TYR A 124 -10.09 6.35 10.94
CA TYR A 124 -11.29 5.56 11.22
C TYR A 124 -11.22 4.69 12.47
N ALA A 125 -10.04 4.56 13.11
CA ALA A 125 -9.91 3.76 14.32
C ALA A 125 -10.89 4.23 15.41
N SER A 126 -11.49 3.26 16.12
CA SER A 126 -12.47 3.55 17.17
C SER A 126 -11.89 4.35 18.34
N SER A 127 -10.57 4.28 18.53
CA SER A 127 -9.81 5.10 19.47
C SER A 127 -8.66 5.78 18.73
N LEU A 128 -8.86 7.04 18.34
CA LEU A 128 -7.85 7.82 17.63
C LEU A 128 -6.76 8.31 18.59
N ASP A 129 -5.52 7.90 18.32
CA ASP A 129 -4.34 8.48 18.93
C ASP A 129 -3.56 9.30 17.89
N TRP A 130 -3.65 10.62 17.99
CA TRP A 130 -2.96 11.56 17.12
C TRP A 130 -1.47 11.72 17.47
N THR A 131 -1.05 11.30 18.67
CA THR A 131 0.35 11.43 19.10
C THR A 131 1.28 10.55 18.26
N VAL A 132 0.73 9.48 17.65
CA VAL A 132 1.41 8.59 16.72
C VAL A 132 2.06 9.37 15.58
N LEU A 133 1.38 10.36 14.98
CA LEU A 133 1.92 11.13 13.84
C LEU A 133 3.17 11.92 14.25
N THR A 134 3.15 12.52 15.44
CA THR A 134 4.28 13.25 16.01
C THR A 134 5.44 12.32 16.34
N GLN A 135 5.18 11.19 17.00
CA GLN A 135 6.20 10.21 17.36
C GLN A 135 6.83 9.55 16.12
N PHE A 136 6.01 9.27 15.10
CA PHE A 136 6.48 8.72 13.83
C PHE A 136 7.37 9.72 13.08
N HIS A 137 7.02 11.01 13.09
CA HIS A 137 7.89 12.05 12.54
C HIS A 137 9.22 12.17 13.29
N GLN A 138 9.20 12.14 14.63
CA GLN A 138 10.41 12.23 15.44
C GLN A 138 11.38 11.08 15.19
N THR A 139 10.86 9.87 14.94
CA THR A 139 11.67 8.68 14.65
C THR A 139 12.06 8.56 13.17
N ASN A 140 11.29 9.18 12.26
CA ASN A 140 11.51 9.15 10.82
C ASN A 140 11.42 10.58 10.22
N PRO A 141 12.35 11.51 10.56
CA PRO A 141 12.21 12.93 10.23
C PRO A 141 12.24 13.24 8.73
N SER A 142 12.80 12.34 7.90
CA SER A 142 12.83 12.46 6.44
C SER A 142 11.61 11.83 5.74
N VAL A 143 10.72 11.17 6.48
CA VAL A 143 9.54 10.51 5.93
C VAL A 143 8.37 11.48 5.89
N THR A 144 7.76 11.61 4.72
CA THR A 144 6.56 12.43 4.56
C THR A 144 5.34 11.65 5.05
N GLN A 145 4.38 12.34 5.67
CA GLN A 145 3.15 11.73 6.16
C GLN A 145 1.94 12.43 5.53
N TYR A 146 0.98 11.67 5.01
CA TYR A 146 -0.29 12.16 4.51
C TYR A 146 -1.45 11.49 5.24
N MET A 147 -2.49 12.26 5.55
CA MET A 147 -3.79 11.72 5.90
C MET A 147 -4.58 11.56 4.59
N THR A 148 -4.91 10.34 4.21
CA THR A 148 -5.54 10.01 2.92
C THR A 148 -7.04 9.75 3.03
N GLU A 149 -7.54 9.35 4.20
CA GLU A 149 -8.97 9.09 4.43
C GLU A 149 -9.40 9.36 5.87
N CYS A 150 -10.51 10.07 6.05
CA CYS A 150 -11.02 10.54 7.35
C CYS A 150 -12.51 10.91 7.25
N TRP A 151 -13.21 10.91 8.40
CA TRP A 151 -14.57 11.46 8.54
C TRP A 151 -14.60 12.98 8.48
#